data_AF-A0A1B2HC16-F1
#
_entry.id   AF-A0A1B2HC16-F1
#
_cell.length_a   1.000
_cell.length_b   1.000
_cell.length_c   1.000
_cell.angle_alpha   90.00
_cell.angle_beta   90.00
_cell.angle_gamma   90.00
#
_symmetry.space_group_name_H-M   'P 1'
#
loop_
_entity.id
_entity.type
_entity.pdbx_description
1 polymer ?
#
loop_
_entity_poly.entity_id
_entity_poly.type
_entity_poly.pdbx_seq_one_letter_code
_entity_poly.pdbx_strand_id
1 'polypeptide(L)'
;MTRHQEDDDPIDILKGAVQEETAAAAEQAAEATVARSNRRWLPVIMGGVLVVSLLISAAVALAVVDLYSKQTQVAAAVSEIRQLAEDAKTAGDVANAQLERRGQQPVPIPQPGEAQDSDVLVAAATARVLASLPDSRPTADQVVAAVAAYVAANMSLFGPSPQQIRTEVAAYFQANPPPSGPPGVDGQPGRDGEKGDKGEKGDPPTAAEIEAVWVAYLRDNPDALCPRGGSFAQLRVQLADGGTADTWQCVVAVTPPSSSTTRTPVVPTF
;
A
#
# COMPACT_ATOMS: atom_id res chain seq x y z
N MET A 1 6.79 90.52 -59.34
CA MET A 1 6.23 89.57 -58.35
C MET A 1 4.73 89.45 -58.62
N THR A 2 4.36 88.62 -59.58
CA THR A 2 2.98 88.30 -59.92
C THR A 2 2.67 86.96 -59.26
N ARG A 3 1.80 86.97 -58.23
CA ARG A 3 1.22 85.75 -57.69
C ARG A 3 0.29 85.18 -58.75
N HIS A 4 0.58 83.99 -59.25
CA HIS A 4 -0.42 83.15 -59.89
C HIS A 4 -1.42 82.75 -58.81
N GLN A 5 -2.63 83.25 -58.97
CA GLN A 5 -3.79 82.80 -58.24
C GLN A 5 -4.23 81.54 -58.96
N GLU A 6 -3.88 80.38 -58.40
CA GLU A 6 -4.43 79.09 -58.81
C GLU A 6 -5.94 79.20 -58.58
N ASP A 7 -6.69 79.27 -59.69
CA ASP A 7 -8.13 79.13 -59.68
C ASP A 7 -8.43 77.69 -59.25
N ASP A 8 -8.71 77.50 -57.96
CA ASP A 8 -9.20 76.24 -57.42
C ASP A 8 -10.45 75.84 -58.22
N ASP A 9 -10.31 74.77 -59.01
CA ASP A 9 -11.37 74.27 -59.87
C ASP A 9 -12.56 73.91 -58.96
N PRO A 10 -13.76 74.51 -59.16
CA PRO A 10 -14.93 74.26 -58.32
C PRO A 10 -15.31 72.77 -58.26
N ILE A 11 -14.86 71.97 -59.23
CA ILE A 11 -14.97 70.52 -59.24
C ILE A 11 -14.19 69.87 -58.09
N ASP A 12 -13.00 70.37 -57.74
CA ASP A 12 -12.16 69.77 -56.70
C ASP A 12 -12.62 70.16 -55.29
N ILE A 13 -13.23 71.34 -55.11
CA ILE A 13 -13.94 71.71 -53.88
C ILE A 13 -15.16 70.78 -53.65
N LEU A 14 -15.91 70.47 -54.71
CA LEU A 14 -17.04 69.54 -54.66
C LEU A 14 -16.60 68.10 -54.35
N LYS A 15 -15.49 67.64 -54.93
CA LYS A 15 -14.95 66.30 -54.61
C LYS A 15 -14.49 66.20 -53.16
N GLY A 16 -13.84 67.24 -52.64
CA GLY A 16 -13.43 67.31 -51.24
C GLY A 16 -14.62 67.21 -50.28
N ALA A 17 -15.68 67.98 -50.52
CA ALA A 17 -16.88 67.97 -49.70
C ALA A 17 -17.60 66.60 -49.72
N VAL A 18 -17.69 65.95 -50.88
CA VAL A 18 -18.30 64.61 -51.01
C VAL A 18 -17.43 63.54 -50.35
N GLN A 19 -16.09 63.64 -50.44
CA GLN A 19 -15.19 62.72 -49.73
C GLN A 19 -15.27 62.88 -48.21
N GLU A 20 -15.42 64.10 -47.71
CA GLU A 20 -15.54 64.37 -46.27
C GLU A 20 -16.87 63.87 -45.71
N GLU A 21 -18.00 64.09 -46.42
CA GLU A 21 -19.30 63.53 -46.00
C GLU A 21 -19.33 61.99 -46.07
N THR A 22 -18.70 61.38 -47.08
CA THR A 22 -18.67 59.92 -47.21
C THR A 22 -17.75 59.25 -46.18
N ALA A 23 -16.65 59.90 -45.79
CA ALA A 23 -15.78 59.41 -44.71
C ALA A 23 -16.49 59.46 -43.34
N ALA A 24 -17.16 60.57 -43.02
CA ALA A 24 -17.92 60.70 -41.78
C ALA A 24 -19.10 59.71 -41.70
N ALA A 25 -19.78 59.46 -42.82
CA ALA A 25 -20.85 58.48 -42.89
C ALA A 25 -20.34 57.03 -42.75
N ALA A 26 -19.16 56.71 -43.27
CA ALA A 26 -18.55 55.39 -43.14
C ALA A 26 -18.12 55.09 -41.70
N GLU A 27 -17.57 56.09 -40.99
CA GLU A 27 -17.17 55.94 -39.59
C GLU A 27 -18.38 55.73 -38.67
N GLN A 28 -19.46 56.51 -38.86
CA GLN A 28 -20.71 56.31 -38.13
C GLN A 28 -21.39 54.96 -38.44
N ALA A 29 -21.28 54.47 -39.68
CA ALA A 29 -21.80 53.16 -40.06
C ALA A 29 -20.97 52.00 -39.46
N ALA A 30 -19.65 52.17 -39.33
CA ALA A 30 -18.77 51.22 -38.66
C ALA A 30 -19.05 51.14 -37.15
N GLU A 31 -19.23 52.27 -36.47
CA GLU A 31 -19.59 52.29 -35.05
C GLU A 31 -20.99 51.67 -34.79
N ALA A 32 -21.97 51.95 -35.66
CA ALA A 32 -23.32 51.41 -35.53
C ALA A 32 -23.37 49.88 -35.76
N THR A 33 -22.51 49.34 -36.64
CA THR A 33 -22.42 47.89 -36.87
C THR A 33 -21.71 47.16 -35.73
N VAL A 34 -20.65 47.75 -35.17
CA VAL A 34 -19.97 47.22 -33.98
C VAL A 34 -20.92 47.21 -32.77
N ALA A 35 -21.68 48.27 -32.53
CA ALA A 35 -22.63 48.34 -31.41
C ALA A 35 -23.75 47.29 -31.49
N ARG A 36 -24.29 47.01 -32.69
CA ARG A 36 -25.31 45.97 -32.89
C ARG A 36 -24.74 44.56 -32.75
N SER A 37 -23.53 44.33 -33.27
CA SER A 37 -22.86 43.04 -33.12
C SER A 37 -22.62 42.75 -31.64
N ASN A 38 -22.03 43.69 -30.89
CA ASN A 38 -21.68 43.49 -29.49
C ASN A 38 -22.91 43.22 -28.60
N ARG A 39 -24.06 43.86 -28.89
CA ARG A 39 -25.30 43.66 -28.13
C ARG A 39 -25.93 42.26 -28.31
N ARG A 40 -25.68 41.58 -29.42
CA ARG A 40 -26.14 40.20 -29.64
C ARG A 40 -25.25 39.15 -28.97
N TRP A 41 -23.94 39.41 -28.87
CA TRP A 41 -22.99 38.47 -28.27
C TRP A 41 -22.91 38.57 -26.75
N LEU A 42 -23.21 39.73 -26.17
CA LEU A 42 -23.17 39.96 -24.71
C LEU A 42 -23.97 38.94 -23.87
N PRO A 43 -25.23 38.59 -24.17
CA PRO A 43 -25.97 37.57 -23.41
C PRO A 43 -25.39 36.16 -23.60
N VAL A 44 -24.83 35.86 -24.77
CA VAL A 44 -24.20 34.55 -25.06
C VAL A 44 -22.91 34.40 -24.26
N ILE A 45 -22.09 35.45 -24.20
CA ILE A 45 -20.85 35.47 -23.40
C ILE A 45 -21.19 35.38 -21.90
N MET A 46 -22.14 36.17 -21.41
CA MET A 46 -22.58 36.12 -20.01
C MET A 46 -23.14 34.74 -19.63
N GLY A 47 -23.95 34.13 -20.51
CA GLY A 47 -24.46 32.77 -20.32
C GLY A 47 -23.33 31.73 -20.30
N GLY A 48 -22.36 31.85 -21.21
CA GLY A 48 -21.20 30.96 -21.26
C GLY A 48 -20.34 31.03 -20.00
N VAL A 49 -20.04 32.22 -19.50
CA VAL A 49 -19.26 32.41 -18.26
C VAL A 49 -19.97 31.79 -17.05
N LEU A 50 -21.29 31.96 -16.95
CA LEU A 50 -22.08 31.42 -15.84
C LEU A 50 -22.10 29.88 -15.84
N VAL A 51 -22.26 29.27 -17.02
CA VAL A 51 -22.19 27.80 -17.17
C VAL A 51 -20.80 27.26 -16.82
N VAL A 52 -19.73 27.90 -17.32
CA VAL A 52 -18.36 27.48 -17.02
C VAL A 52 -18.07 27.60 -15.52
N SER A 53 -18.48 28.70 -14.87
CA SER A 53 -18.33 28.86 -13.43
C SER A 53 -19.07 27.78 -12.65
N LEU A 54 -20.28 27.42 -13.08
CA LEU A 54 -21.09 26.41 -12.41
C LEU A 54 -20.49 25.01 -12.57
N LEU A 55 -19.92 24.70 -13.75
CA LEU A 55 -19.20 23.46 -13.99
C LEU A 55 -17.92 23.35 -13.15
N ILE A 56 -17.15 24.44 -13.03
CA ILE A 56 -15.96 24.47 -12.17
C ILE A 56 -16.35 24.26 -10.70
N SER A 57 -17.38 24.96 -10.22
CA SER A 57 -17.87 24.77 -8.85
C SER A 57 -18.37 23.35 -8.59
N ALA A 58 -19.09 22.75 -9.56
CA ALA A 58 -19.55 21.36 -9.46
C ALA A 58 -18.37 20.37 -9.44
N ALA A 59 -17.35 20.58 -10.27
CA ALA A 59 -16.14 19.73 -10.29
C ALA A 59 -15.38 19.81 -8.96
N VAL A 60 -15.23 21.01 -8.38
CA VAL A 60 -14.60 21.20 -7.06
C VAL A 60 -15.43 20.52 -5.97
N ALA A 61 -16.76 20.66 -5.98
CA ALA A 61 -17.62 20.00 -5.00
C ALA A 61 -17.50 18.47 -5.06
N LEU A 62 -17.45 17.88 -6.26
CA LEU A 62 -17.24 16.44 -6.45
C LEU A 62 -15.86 15.99 -5.97
N ALA A 63 -14.80 16.76 -6.23
CA ALA A 63 -13.46 16.46 -5.74
C ALA A 63 -13.37 16.49 -4.20
N VAL A 64 -14.06 17.43 -3.56
CA VAL A 64 -14.14 17.50 -2.09
C VAL A 64 -14.88 16.29 -1.52
N VAL A 65 -15.98 15.85 -2.13
CA VAL A 65 -16.71 14.65 -1.69
C VAL A 65 -15.85 13.39 -1.83
N ASP A 66 -15.07 13.25 -2.92
CA ASP A 66 -14.15 12.12 -3.10
C ASP A 66 -13.07 12.11 -1.99
N LEU A 67 -12.52 13.27 -1.64
CA LEU A 67 -11.52 13.41 -0.58
C LEU A 67 -12.10 13.06 0.81
N TYR A 68 -13.32 13.50 1.12
CA TYR A 68 -13.99 13.16 2.37
C TYR A 68 -14.31 11.66 2.47
N SER A 69 -14.73 11.04 1.37
CA SER A 69 -15.02 9.61 1.36
C SER A 69 -13.77 8.77 1.66
N LYS A 70 -12.61 9.17 1.13
CA LYS A 70 -11.32 8.54 1.43
C LYS A 70 -10.91 8.69 2.89
N GLN A 71 -11.18 9.84 3.51
CA GLN A 71 -10.90 10.03 4.95
C GLN A 71 -11.76 9.12 5.83
N THR A 72 -13.05 8.95 5.50
CA THR A 72 -13.92 8.03 6.27
C THR A 72 -13.51 6.57 6.13
N GLN A 73 -13.04 6.15 4.95
CA GLN A 73 -12.51 4.80 4.74
C GLN A 73 -11.22 4.55 5.53
N VAL A 74 -10.31 5.53 5.59
CA VAL A 74 -9.09 5.42 6.39
C VAL A 74 -9.41 5.35 7.88
N ALA A 75 -10.34 6.17 8.37
CA ALA A 75 -10.74 6.14 9.78
C ALA A 75 -11.35 4.79 10.19
N ALA A 76 -12.22 4.22 9.33
CA ALA A 76 -12.79 2.90 9.55
C ALA A 76 -11.70 1.80 9.55
N ALA A 77 -10.80 1.81 8.56
CA ALA A 77 -9.69 0.85 8.48
C ALA A 77 -8.75 0.93 9.69
N VAL A 78 -8.42 2.14 10.15
CA VAL A 78 -7.60 2.34 11.36
C VAL A 78 -8.31 1.80 12.60
N SER A 79 -9.62 2.04 12.74
CA SER A 79 -10.37 1.49 13.87
C SER A 79 -10.43 -0.04 13.87
N GLU A 80 -10.54 -0.66 12.69
CA GLU A 80 -10.51 -2.11 12.53
C GLU A 80 -9.13 -2.69 12.88
N ILE A 81 -8.04 -2.07 12.43
CA ILE A 81 -6.67 -2.48 12.79
C ILE A 81 -6.44 -2.37 14.29
N ARG A 82 -6.91 -1.29 14.92
CA ARG A 82 -6.79 -1.12 16.37
C ARG A 82 -7.56 -2.18 17.14
N GLN A 83 -8.79 -2.48 16.71
CA GLN A 83 -9.58 -3.57 17.30
C GLN A 83 -8.86 -4.92 17.13
N LEU A 84 -8.28 -5.18 15.95
CA LEU A 84 -7.48 -6.37 15.70
C LEU A 84 -6.25 -6.44 16.62
N ALA A 85 -5.59 -5.32 16.89
CA ALA A 85 -4.45 -5.24 17.81
C ALA A 85 -4.87 -5.50 19.27
N GLU A 86 -6.04 -5.02 19.70
CA GLU A 86 -6.60 -5.30 21.03
C GLU A 86 -6.94 -6.79 21.22
N ASP A 87 -7.57 -7.40 20.22
CA ASP A 87 -7.87 -8.84 20.20
C ASP A 87 -6.59 -9.67 20.19
N ALA A 88 -5.61 -9.27 19.37
CA ALA A 88 -4.31 -9.91 19.29
C ALA A 88 -3.56 -9.81 20.61
N LYS A 89 -3.55 -8.65 21.27
CA LYS A 89 -2.96 -8.48 22.60
C LYS A 89 -3.59 -9.45 23.59
N THR A 90 -4.92 -9.52 23.65
CA THR A 90 -5.62 -10.43 24.57
C THR A 90 -5.22 -11.89 24.32
N ALA A 91 -5.16 -12.32 23.06
CA ALA A 91 -4.70 -13.66 22.70
C ALA A 91 -3.21 -13.90 23.04
N GLY A 92 -2.37 -12.88 22.86
CA GLY A 92 -0.95 -12.92 23.20
C GLY A 92 -0.71 -12.97 24.71
N ASP A 93 -1.50 -12.26 25.53
CA ASP A 93 -1.42 -12.30 26.99
C ASP A 93 -1.80 -13.69 27.52
N VAL A 94 -2.79 -14.36 26.90
CA VAL A 94 -3.10 -15.78 27.19
C VAL A 94 -1.93 -16.69 26.84
N ALA A 95 -1.26 -16.45 25.71
CA ALA A 95 -0.07 -17.21 25.30
C ALA A 95 1.12 -16.97 26.25
N ASN A 96 1.33 -15.74 26.69
CA ASN A 96 2.32 -15.40 27.71
C ASN A 96 2.05 -16.10 29.04
N ALA A 97 0.78 -16.18 29.49
CA ALA A 97 0.44 -16.96 30.67
C ALA A 97 0.76 -18.45 30.52
N GLN A 98 0.72 -19.01 29.29
CA GLN A 98 1.18 -20.38 29.02
C GLN A 98 2.71 -20.48 29.06
N LEU A 99 3.44 -19.50 28.51
CA LEU A 99 4.90 -19.42 28.60
C LEU A 99 5.37 -19.38 30.06
N GLU A 100 4.74 -18.57 30.90
CA GLU A 100 5.06 -18.45 32.33
C GLU A 100 4.85 -19.77 33.08
N ARG A 101 3.76 -20.49 32.82
CA ARG A 101 3.50 -21.82 33.44
C ARG A 101 4.58 -22.84 33.09
N ARG A 102 5.26 -22.65 31.97
CA ARG A 102 6.40 -23.48 31.51
C ARG A 102 7.75 -22.96 32.00
N GLY A 103 7.78 -21.90 32.80
CA GLY A 103 8.99 -21.24 33.27
C GLY A 103 9.76 -20.51 32.16
N GLN A 104 9.07 -20.13 31.07
CA GLN A 104 9.64 -19.33 29.99
C GLN A 104 9.34 -17.84 30.21
N GLN A 105 10.22 -16.97 29.71
CA GLN A 105 10.03 -15.52 29.79
C GLN A 105 8.83 -15.09 28.93
N PRO A 106 7.91 -14.25 29.42
CA PRO A 106 6.88 -13.64 28.59
C PRO A 106 7.48 -12.79 27.46
N VAL A 107 6.82 -12.79 26.30
CA VAL A 107 7.12 -11.82 25.24
C VAL A 107 6.51 -10.47 25.64
N PRO A 108 7.29 -9.37 25.65
CA PRO A 108 6.74 -8.04 25.90
C PRO A 108 5.77 -7.64 24.76
N ILE A 109 4.47 -7.55 25.06
CA ILE A 109 3.45 -7.10 24.09
C ILE A 109 3.08 -5.65 24.45
N PRO A 110 3.41 -4.65 23.60
CA PRO A 110 3.03 -3.27 23.83
C PRO A 110 1.51 -3.07 23.95
N GLN A 111 1.09 -1.97 24.59
CA GLN A 111 -0.32 -1.62 24.69
C GLN A 111 -0.83 -1.01 23.37
N PRO A 112 -1.98 -1.44 22.82
CA PRO A 112 -2.62 -0.78 21.69
C PRO A 112 -2.83 0.72 21.92
N GLY A 113 -2.34 1.55 21.00
CA GLY A 113 -2.37 3.01 21.10
C GLY A 113 -1.18 3.65 21.83
N GLU A 114 -0.31 2.88 22.49
CA GLU A 114 0.98 3.38 23.00
C GLU A 114 2.14 3.09 22.03
N ALA A 115 2.04 1.99 21.27
CA ALA A 115 2.97 1.63 20.19
C ALA A 115 2.23 1.54 18.85
N GLN A 116 2.97 1.27 17.76
CA GLN A 116 2.35 1.00 16.47
C GLN A 116 1.57 -0.32 16.54
N ASP A 117 0.36 -0.35 15.99
CA ASP A 117 -0.51 -1.54 16.02
C ASP A 117 0.18 -2.77 15.38
N SER A 118 1.04 -2.54 14.38
CA SER A 118 1.88 -3.58 13.78
C SER A 118 2.80 -4.26 14.81
N ASP A 119 3.37 -3.50 15.74
CA ASP A 119 4.30 -4.03 16.74
C ASP A 119 3.55 -4.89 17.77
N VAL A 120 2.33 -4.48 18.13
CA VAL A 120 1.43 -5.27 18.99
C VAL A 120 1.08 -6.60 18.30
N LEU A 121 0.71 -6.56 17.03
CA LEU A 121 0.37 -7.75 16.24
C LEU A 121 1.55 -8.71 16.11
N VAL A 122 2.75 -8.20 15.83
CA VAL A 122 3.99 -9.00 15.74
C VAL A 122 4.30 -9.64 17.09
N ALA A 123 4.34 -8.86 18.18
CA ALA A 123 4.68 -9.38 19.51
C ALA A 123 3.67 -10.44 20.00
N ALA A 124 2.37 -10.20 19.78
CA ALA A 124 1.32 -11.16 20.12
C ALA A 124 1.40 -12.45 19.28
N ALA A 125 1.70 -12.33 17.99
CA ALA A 125 1.93 -13.48 17.12
C ALA A 125 3.13 -14.31 17.59
N THR A 126 4.24 -13.65 17.93
CA THR A 126 5.44 -14.28 18.50
C THR A 126 5.12 -15.03 19.79
N ALA A 127 4.37 -14.42 20.72
CA ALA A 127 3.94 -15.09 21.95
C ALA A 127 3.14 -16.36 21.65
N ARG A 128 2.20 -16.31 20.70
CA ARG A 128 1.37 -17.46 20.29
C ARG A 128 2.18 -18.56 19.62
N VAL A 129 3.15 -18.22 18.77
CA VAL A 129 4.07 -19.19 18.16
C VAL A 129 4.91 -19.85 19.25
N LEU A 130 5.52 -19.09 20.15
CA LEU A 130 6.32 -19.65 21.23
C LEU A 130 5.47 -20.53 22.15
N ALA A 131 4.23 -20.13 22.44
CA ALA A 131 3.28 -20.92 23.22
C ALA A 131 2.90 -22.25 22.57
N SER A 132 2.85 -22.32 21.23
CA SER A 132 2.52 -23.55 20.49
C SER A 132 3.70 -24.51 20.32
N LEU A 133 4.93 -24.04 20.55
CA LEU A 133 6.12 -24.89 20.52
C LEU A 133 6.10 -25.91 21.66
N PRO A 134 6.66 -27.11 21.45
CA PRO A 134 6.81 -28.10 22.52
C PRO A 134 7.69 -27.56 23.66
N ASP A 135 7.46 -28.06 24.88
CA ASP A 135 8.13 -27.60 26.10
C ASP A 135 9.64 -27.91 26.13
N SER A 136 10.07 -28.90 25.33
CA SER A 136 11.48 -29.22 25.11
C SER A 136 12.08 -28.32 24.05
N ARG A 137 13.34 -27.88 24.26
CA ARG A 137 14.21 -27.14 23.32
C ARG A 137 13.79 -27.31 21.84
N PRO A 138 13.04 -26.36 21.28
CA PRO A 138 12.49 -26.54 19.95
C PRO A 138 13.62 -26.52 18.90
N THR A 139 13.57 -27.44 17.94
CA THR A 139 14.48 -27.42 16.80
C THR A 139 14.10 -26.30 15.83
N ALA A 140 15.03 -25.89 14.94
CA ALA A 140 14.73 -24.91 13.89
C ALA A 140 13.49 -25.33 13.05
N ASP A 141 13.39 -26.62 12.71
CA ASP A 141 12.25 -27.18 11.98
C ASP A 141 10.92 -27.01 12.74
N GLN A 142 10.94 -27.22 14.07
CA GLN A 142 9.74 -27.05 14.90
C GLN A 142 9.32 -25.58 14.98
N VAL A 143 10.28 -24.66 15.10
CA VAL A 143 10.02 -23.21 15.05
C VAL A 143 9.38 -22.84 13.71
N VAL A 144 9.95 -23.29 12.60
CA VAL A 144 9.45 -23.02 11.26
C VAL A 144 8.05 -23.59 11.05
N ALA A 145 7.81 -24.84 11.45
CA ALA A 145 6.49 -25.45 11.35
C ALA A 145 5.43 -24.71 12.18
N ALA A 146 5.78 -24.25 13.38
CA ALA A 146 4.88 -23.48 14.24
C ALA A 146 4.56 -22.09 13.66
N VAL A 147 5.57 -21.38 13.13
CA VAL A 147 5.35 -20.10 12.43
C VAL A 147 4.46 -20.30 11.20
N ALA A 148 4.70 -21.35 10.42
CA ALA A 148 3.92 -21.65 9.22
C ALA A 148 2.46 -21.98 9.56
N ALA A 149 2.24 -22.83 10.56
CA ALA A 149 0.90 -23.16 11.04
C ALA A 149 0.15 -21.92 11.57
N TYR A 150 0.86 -21.05 12.30
CA TYR A 150 0.30 -19.79 12.78
C TYR A 150 -0.10 -18.88 11.62
N VAL A 151 0.80 -18.65 10.67
CA VAL A 151 0.53 -17.81 9.49
C VAL A 151 -0.65 -18.37 8.71
N ALA A 152 -0.66 -19.66 8.39
CA ALA A 152 -1.75 -20.29 7.65
C ALA A 152 -3.13 -20.13 8.33
N ALA A 153 -3.16 -20.19 9.67
CA ALA A 153 -4.40 -20.07 10.44
C ALA A 153 -4.85 -18.62 10.69
N ASN A 154 -3.94 -17.64 10.64
CA ASN A 154 -4.21 -16.24 11.05
C ASN A 154 -3.90 -15.22 9.95
N MET A 155 -3.69 -15.65 8.70
CA MET A 155 -3.36 -14.74 7.59
C MET A 155 -4.55 -13.83 7.28
N SER A 156 -4.52 -12.61 7.81
CA SER A 156 -5.37 -11.50 7.38
C SER A 156 -4.59 -10.61 6.42
N LEU A 157 -5.30 -9.83 5.59
CA LEU A 157 -4.68 -8.91 4.63
C LEU A 157 -3.79 -7.84 5.31
N PHE A 158 -4.00 -7.61 6.61
CA PHE A 158 -3.36 -6.57 7.42
C PHE A 158 -2.48 -7.13 8.54
N GLY A 159 -2.22 -8.45 8.53
CA GLY A 159 -1.42 -9.11 9.55
C GLY A 159 0.10 -8.90 9.38
N PRO A 160 0.89 -9.23 10.42
CA PRO A 160 2.33 -9.20 10.33
C PRO A 160 2.82 -10.20 9.26
N SER A 161 3.84 -9.79 8.52
CA SER A 161 4.46 -10.67 7.54
C SER A 161 5.15 -11.87 8.23
N PRO A 162 5.24 -13.02 7.56
CA PRO A 162 5.99 -14.17 8.08
C PRO A 162 7.45 -13.81 8.42
N GLN A 163 8.06 -12.92 7.64
CA GLN A 163 9.40 -12.39 7.85
C GLN A 163 9.51 -11.66 9.21
N GLN A 164 8.56 -10.78 9.53
CA GLN A 164 8.54 -10.06 10.81
C GLN A 164 8.41 -11.03 12.00
N ILE A 165 7.51 -12.00 11.92
CA ILE A 165 7.34 -13.00 12.99
C ILE A 165 8.64 -13.79 13.18
N ARG A 166 9.31 -14.23 12.11
CA ARG A 166 10.57 -14.97 12.22
C ARG A 166 11.69 -14.14 12.87
N THR A 167 11.86 -12.90 12.43
CA THR A 167 12.86 -11.99 12.99
C THR A 167 12.63 -11.80 14.47
N GLU A 168 11.38 -11.60 14.89
CA GLU A 168 11.04 -11.40 16.29
C GLU A 168 11.22 -12.68 17.13
N VAL A 169 10.84 -13.85 16.60
CA VAL A 169 11.08 -15.15 17.26
C VAL A 169 12.58 -15.40 17.43
N ALA A 170 13.40 -15.10 16.42
CA ALA A 170 14.84 -15.24 16.50
C ALA A 170 15.46 -14.28 17.54
N ALA A 171 15.02 -13.01 17.55
CA ALA A 171 15.44 -12.02 18.53
C ALA A 171 15.06 -12.45 19.96
N TYR A 172 13.86 -13.03 20.14
CA TYR A 172 13.42 -13.57 21.42
C TYR A 172 14.34 -14.68 21.92
N PHE A 173 14.69 -15.67 21.09
CA PHE A 173 15.60 -16.74 21.49
C PHE A 173 17.03 -16.27 21.75
N GLN A 174 17.47 -15.22 21.05
CA GLN A 174 18.77 -14.60 21.30
C GLN A 174 18.80 -13.90 22.66
N ALA A 175 17.73 -13.19 23.03
CA ALA A 175 17.60 -12.52 24.32
C ALA A 175 17.31 -13.49 25.47
N ASN A 176 16.62 -14.60 25.17
CA ASN A 176 16.15 -15.59 26.14
C ASN A 176 16.61 -17.00 25.73
N PRO A 177 17.92 -17.29 25.77
CA PRO A 177 18.43 -18.59 25.37
C PRO A 177 17.81 -19.69 26.26
N PRO A 178 17.37 -20.82 25.68
CA PRO A 178 16.77 -21.88 26.47
C PRO A 178 17.77 -22.37 27.53
N PRO A 179 17.29 -22.72 28.74
CA PRO A 179 18.17 -23.15 29.82
C PRO A 179 19.07 -24.29 29.34
N SER A 180 20.30 -24.30 29.84
CA SER A 180 21.24 -25.38 29.60
C SER A 180 20.53 -26.71 29.86
N GLY A 181 20.59 -27.63 28.89
CA GLY A 181 20.06 -28.97 29.08
C GLY A 181 20.70 -29.62 30.30
N PRO A 182 20.08 -30.67 30.86
CA PRO A 182 20.72 -31.44 31.91
C PRO A 182 22.13 -31.85 31.44
N PRO A 183 23.11 -31.94 32.36
CA PRO A 183 24.41 -32.49 32.03
C PRO A 183 24.24 -33.78 31.23
N GLY A 184 25.02 -33.94 30.17
CA GLY A 184 25.05 -35.21 29.45
C GLY A 184 25.26 -36.33 30.46
N VAL A 185 24.53 -37.44 30.29
CA VAL A 185 24.82 -38.66 31.05
C VAL A 185 26.30 -38.94 30.94
N ASP A 186 26.94 -39.21 32.07
CA ASP A 186 28.35 -39.63 32.08
C ASP A 186 28.50 -40.72 31.01
N GLY A 187 29.46 -40.52 30.09
CA GLY A 187 29.75 -41.53 29.10
C GLY A 187 30.00 -42.87 29.80
N GLN A 188 29.72 -43.99 29.12
CA GLN A 188 30.14 -45.29 29.65
C GLN A 188 31.60 -45.16 30.11
N PRO A 189 31.96 -45.68 31.30
CA PRO A 189 33.34 -45.72 31.72
C PRO A 189 34.16 -46.22 30.54
N GLY A 190 35.09 -45.40 30.04
CA GLY A 190 35.99 -45.86 29.02
C GLY A 190 36.69 -47.11 29.55
N ARG A 191 37.13 -47.99 28.64
CA ARG A 191 38.10 -49.03 29.03
C ARG A 191 39.17 -48.37 29.88
N ASP A 192 39.44 -48.95 31.06
CA ASP A 192 40.29 -48.40 32.12
C ASP A 192 41.39 -47.47 31.57
N GLY A 193 41.18 -46.15 31.69
CA GLY A 193 42.14 -45.12 31.27
C GLY A 193 41.60 -44.02 30.35
N GLU A 194 40.49 -44.22 29.64
CA GLU A 194 39.93 -43.18 28.75
C GLU A 194 38.72 -42.49 29.37
N LYS A 195 38.83 -41.18 29.60
CA LYS A 195 37.71 -40.33 30.01
C LYS A 195 36.73 -40.28 28.85
N GLY A 196 35.49 -40.77 29.05
CA GLY A 196 34.45 -40.66 28.03
C GLY A 196 34.28 -39.21 27.58
N ASP A 197 34.19 -39.00 26.26
CA ASP A 197 34.00 -37.67 25.69
C ASP A 197 32.69 -37.08 26.22
N LYS A 198 32.75 -35.85 26.73
CA LYS A 198 31.54 -35.09 27.04
C LYS A 198 30.79 -34.89 25.72
N GLY A 199 29.56 -35.37 25.64
CA GLY A 199 28.69 -35.09 24.50
C GLY A 199 28.65 -33.58 24.24
N GLU A 200 28.93 -33.18 23.00
CA GLU A 200 28.89 -31.78 22.61
C GLU A 200 27.46 -31.25 22.73
N LYS A 201 27.34 -30.08 23.35
CA LYS A 201 26.06 -29.42 23.54
C LYS A 201 25.66 -28.75 22.23
N GLY A 202 24.48 -29.06 21.71
CA GLY A 202 23.93 -28.33 20.57
C GLY A 202 23.62 -26.88 20.93
N ASP A 203 24.10 -25.96 20.10
CA ASP A 203 23.79 -24.54 20.18
C ASP A 203 22.31 -24.28 19.84
N PRO A 204 21.69 -23.22 20.39
CA PRO A 204 20.38 -22.79 19.92
C PRO A 204 20.46 -22.41 18.44
N PRO A 205 19.38 -22.64 17.66
CA PRO A 205 19.39 -22.31 16.25
C PRO A 205 19.58 -20.80 16.04
N THR A 206 20.50 -20.46 15.15
CA THR A 206 20.77 -19.09 14.72
C THR A 206 19.65 -18.56 13.82
N ALA A 207 19.55 -17.23 13.70
CA ALA A 207 18.59 -16.61 12.78
C ALA A 207 18.77 -17.09 11.33
N ALA A 208 20.02 -17.31 10.90
CA ALA A 208 20.35 -17.81 9.57
C ALA A 208 19.89 -19.27 9.36
N GLU A 209 20.02 -20.12 10.37
CA GLU A 209 19.51 -21.50 10.32
C GLU A 209 17.99 -21.54 10.25
N ILE A 210 17.30 -20.72 11.06
CA ILE A 210 15.84 -20.60 11.01
C ILE A 210 15.39 -20.09 9.64
N GLU A 211 16.08 -19.09 9.08
CA GLU A 211 15.78 -18.57 7.76
C GLU A 211 15.98 -19.63 6.66
N ALA A 212 17.09 -20.36 6.69
CA ALA A 212 17.38 -21.41 5.72
C ALA A 212 16.33 -22.53 5.75
N VAL A 213 15.96 -22.99 6.96
CA VAL A 213 14.92 -24.00 7.16
C VAL A 213 13.55 -23.48 6.71
N TRP A 214 13.23 -22.21 6.96
CA TRP A 214 11.98 -21.61 6.50
C TRP A 214 11.90 -21.55 4.98
N VAL A 215 12.97 -21.15 4.31
CA VAL A 215 13.02 -21.12 2.84
C VAL A 215 12.87 -22.53 2.26
N ALA A 216 13.49 -23.53 2.89
CA ALA A 216 13.30 -24.93 2.53
C ALA A 216 11.84 -25.37 2.73
N TYR A 217 11.26 -25.08 3.91
CA TYR A 217 9.87 -25.40 4.23
C TYR A 217 8.89 -24.79 3.23
N LEU A 218 9.04 -23.50 2.87
CA LEU A 218 8.16 -22.85 1.89
C LEU A 218 8.31 -23.41 0.48
N ARG A 219 9.51 -23.90 0.12
CA ARG A 219 9.72 -24.60 -1.15
C ARG A 219 8.95 -25.92 -1.18
N ASP A 220 8.91 -26.63 -0.06
CA ASP A 220 8.24 -27.93 0.07
C ASP A 220 6.74 -27.80 0.36
N ASN A 221 6.29 -26.66 0.89
CA ASN A 221 4.90 -26.38 1.32
C ASN A 221 4.43 -25.01 0.76
N PRO A 222 4.28 -24.86 -0.56
CA PRO A 222 3.89 -23.58 -1.17
C PRO A 222 2.47 -23.12 -0.78
N ASP A 223 1.62 -24.06 -0.37
CA ASP A 223 0.26 -23.82 0.12
C ASP A 223 0.23 -23.16 1.51
N ALA A 224 1.30 -23.24 2.30
CA ALA A 224 1.41 -22.59 3.60
C ALA A 224 1.23 -21.06 3.53
N LEU A 225 1.63 -20.44 2.41
CA LEU A 225 1.40 -19.02 2.14
C LEU A 225 0.28 -18.76 1.13
N CYS A 226 -0.14 -19.80 0.40
CA CYS A 226 -1.19 -19.73 -0.61
C CYS A 226 -2.35 -20.69 -0.33
N PRO A 227 -3.04 -20.60 0.84
CA PRO A 227 -4.06 -21.58 1.21
C PRO A 227 -5.30 -21.57 0.29
N ARG A 228 -5.49 -20.51 -0.50
CA ARG A 228 -6.61 -20.37 -1.46
C ARG A 228 -6.20 -20.64 -2.90
N GLY A 229 -5.07 -21.32 -3.11
CA GLY A 229 -4.43 -21.48 -4.41
C GLY A 229 -3.62 -20.24 -4.80
N GLY A 230 -2.64 -20.44 -5.68
CA GLY A 230 -1.67 -19.42 -6.07
C GLY A 230 -0.31 -20.05 -6.37
N SER A 231 0.60 -19.23 -6.89
CA SER A 231 2.01 -19.60 -7.05
C SER A 231 2.83 -18.82 -6.03
N PHE A 232 3.66 -19.54 -5.29
CA PHE A 232 4.64 -18.96 -4.41
C PHE A 232 5.77 -18.34 -5.23
N ALA A 233 6.07 -17.06 -5.00
CA ALA A 233 7.14 -16.36 -5.71
C ALA A 233 8.08 -15.61 -4.75
N GLN A 234 9.38 -15.78 -4.98
CA GLN A 234 10.40 -14.88 -4.45
C GLN A 234 10.40 -13.62 -5.28
N LEU A 235 10.17 -12.47 -4.65
CA LEU A 235 10.20 -11.17 -5.28
C LEU A 235 11.31 -10.35 -4.64
N ARG A 236 12.30 -9.98 -5.45
CA ARG A 236 13.34 -9.04 -5.04
C ARG A 236 12.79 -7.63 -5.21
N VAL A 237 12.54 -6.93 -4.10
CA VAL A 237 12.10 -5.54 -4.10
C VAL A 237 13.29 -4.61 -3.92
N GLN A 238 13.30 -3.50 -4.65
CA GLN A 238 14.19 -2.39 -4.38
C GLN A 238 13.57 -1.51 -3.29
N LEU A 239 14.36 -1.24 -2.26
CA LEU A 239 14.02 -0.35 -1.16
C LEU A 239 14.31 1.11 -1.57
N ALA A 240 13.67 2.07 -0.90
CA ALA A 240 13.81 3.50 -1.22
C ALA A 240 15.24 4.04 -1.01
N ASP A 241 16.05 3.37 -0.21
CA ASP A 241 17.46 3.67 0.02
C ASP A 241 18.41 3.07 -1.03
N GLY A 242 17.87 2.36 -2.04
CA GLY A 242 18.64 1.66 -3.06
C GLY A 242 19.07 0.25 -2.66
N GLY A 243 18.72 -0.21 -1.46
CA GLY A 243 18.91 -1.60 -1.04
C GLY A 243 17.99 -2.58 -1.78
N THR A 244 18.27 -3.87 -1.67
CA THR A 244 17.38 -4.93 -2.15
C THR A 244 16.94 -5.81 -0.99
N ALA A 245 15.66 -6.16 -0.94
CA ALA A 245 15.14 -7.16 -0.03
C ALA A 245 14.45 -8.27 -0.82
N ASP A 246 14.66 -9.53 -0.43
CA ASP A 246 13.92 -10.65 -0.96
C ASP A 246 12.67 -10.87 -0.10
N THR A 247 11.50 -10.63 -0.69
CA THR A 247 10.21 -10.95 -0.08
C THR A 247 9.63 -12.19 -0.72
N TRP A 248 8.88 -12.93 0.08
CA TRP A 248 8.20 -14.15 -0.34
C TRP A 248 6.72 -13.88 -0.22
N GLN A 249 6.02 -13.92 -1.35
CA GLN A 249 4.60 -13.58 -1.39
C GLN A 249 3.80 -14.58 -2.22
N CYS A 250 2.56 -14.76 -1.80
CA CYS A 250 1.61 -15.54 -2.57
C CYS A 250 1.13 -14.73 -3.77
N VAL A 251 1.44 -15.18 -4.98
CA VAL A 251 0.96 -14.55 -6.21
C VAL A 251 -0.23 -15.35 -6.72
N VAL A 252 -1.41 -14.75 -6.62
CA VAL A 252 -2.63 -15.26 -7.24
C VAL A 252 -2.82 -14.60 -8.59
N ALA A 253 -2.72 -15.39 -9.67
CA ALA A 253 -3.07 -14.92 -11.00
C ALA A 253 -4.59 -14.75 -11.08
N VAL A 254 -5.07 -13.53 -10.88
CA VAL A 254 -6.43 -13.16 -11.28
C VAL A 254 -6.45 -13.00 -12.78
N THR A 255 -6.91 -14.03 -13.50
CA THR A 255 -7.27 -13.85 -14.90
C THR A 255 -8.43 -12.84 -14.89
N PRO A 256 -8.30 -11.63 -15.48
CA PRO A 256 -9.44 -10.73 -15.56
C PRO A 256 -10.56 -11.49 -16.26
N PRO A 257 -11.82 -11.40 -15.79
CA PRO A 257 -12.93 -12.08 -16.45
C PRO A 257 -12.85 -11.69 -17.93
N SER A 258 -12.68 -12.70 -18.79
CA SER A 258 -12.67 -12.46 -20.22
C SER A 258 -13.96 -11.71 -20.52
N SER A 259 -13.83 -10.46 -20.92
CA SER A 259 -14.95 -9.67 -21.41
C SER A 259 -15.44 -10.41 -22.64
N SER A 260 -16.36 -11.35 -22.46
CA SER A 260 -17.11 -11.95 -23.53
C SER A 260 -17.92 -10.80 -24.10
N THR A 261 -17.35 -10.13 -25.10
CA THR A 261 -18.04 -9.18 -25.94
C THR A 261 -19.19 -9.96 -26.55
N THR A 262 -20.38 -9.83 -25.95
CA THR A 262 -21.62 -10.31 -26.51
C THR A 262 -21.75 -9.64 -27.88
N ARG A 263 -21.36 -10.36 -28.93
CA ARG A 263 -21.69 -9.96 -30.30
C ARG A 263 -23.20 -10.02 -30.39
N THR A 264 -23.84 -8.86 -30.41
CA THR A 264 -25.24 -8.75 -30.82
C THR A 264 -25.35 -9.42 -32.19
N PRO A 265 -26.18 -10.46 -32.35
CA PRO A 265 -26.39 -11.06 -33.65
C PRO A 265 -26.97 -9.99 -34.58
N VAL A 266 -26.25 -9.69 -35.66
CA VAL A 266 -26.79 -8.87 -36.74
C VAL A 266 -27.88 -9.70 -37.40
N VAL A 267 -29.14 -9.34 -37.17
CA VAL A 267 -30.27 -9.92 -37.89
C VAL A 267 -30.20 -9.42 -39.34
N PRO A 268 -30.04 -10.29 -40.34
CA PRO A 268 -30.11 -9.86 -41.73
C PRO A 268 -31.55 -9.44 -42.04
N THR A 269 -31.72 -8.18 -42.45
CA THR A 269 -32.96 -7.70 -43.05
C THR A 269 -33.03 -8.26 -44.47
N PHE A 270 -34.01 -9.13 -44.74
CA PHE A 270 -34.39 -9.59 -46.08
C PHE A 270 -35.57 -8.79 -46.60
#